data_AF-A0A957FYR5-F1
#
_entry.id   AF-A0A957FYR5-F1
#
_cell.length_a   1.000
_cell.length_b   1.000
_cell.length_c   1.000
_cell.angle_alpha   90.00
_cell.angle_beta   90.00
_cell.angle_gamma   90.00
#
_symmetry.space_group_name_H-M   'P 1'
#
loop_
_entity.id
_entity.type
_entity.pdbx_description
1 polymer ?
#
loop_
_entity_poly.entity_id
_entity_poly.type
_entity_poly.pdbx_seq_one_letter_code
_entity_poly.pdbx_strand_id
1 'polypeptide(L)'
;QYYLDGAAAFDNARSIGLPYRMLWYQFRPYIAYMKTARYQDMLDLANATLETSGGQNVEETYLYRGHANAFMGNTAQALADYRRALELNSNFYPAQIALESLGG
;
A
#
# COMPACT_ATOMS: atom_id res chain seq x y z
N GLN A 1 12.99 -16.16 2.68
CA GLN A 1 11.92 -17.16 2.77
C GLN A 1 10.58 -16.58 3.22
N TYR A 2 10.39 -16.22 4.50
CA TYR A 2 9.07 -15.85 5.05
C TYR A 2 8.25 -14.79 4.29
N TYR A 3 8.87 -13.79 3.67
CA TYR A 3 8.16 -12.75 2.91
C TYR A 3 7.79 -13.18 1.48
N LEU A 4 8.60 -14.04 0.85
CA LEU A 4 8.27 -14.64 -0.46
C LEU A 4 7.08 -15.59 -0.32
N ASP A 5 7.08 -16.40 0.74
CA ASP A 5 5.97 -17.29 1.08
C ASP A 5 4.69 -16.48 1.39
N GLY A 6 4.84 -15.29 2.00
CA GLY A 6 3.72 -14.38 2.26
C GLY A 6 3.09 -13.79 1.00
N ALA A 7 3.90 -13.36 0.03
CA ALA A 7 3.40 -12.89 -1.27
C ALA A 7 2.70 -14.03 -2.04
N ALA A 8 3.33 -15.21 -2.10
CA ALA A 8 2.78 -16.38 -2.78
C ALA A 8 1.48 -16.89 -2.14
N ALA A 9 1.40 -16.91 -0.81
CA ALA A 9 0.18 -17.29 -0.10
C ALA A 9 -0.97 -16.32 -0.40
N PHE A 10 -0.68 -15.01 -0.50
CA PHE A 10 -1.68 -14.01 -0.84
C PHE A 10 -2.13 -14.11 -2.31
N ASP A 11 -1.21 -14.33 -3.24
CA ASP A 11 -1.53 -14.54 -4.66
C ASP A 11 -2.47 -15.74 -4.85
N ASN A 12 -2.17 -16.85 -4.16
CA ASN A 12 -3.00 -18.06 -4.18
C ASN A 12 -4.40 -17.75 -3.60
N ALA A 13 -4.46 -16.98 -2.52
CA ALA A 13 -5.72 -16.59 -1.91
C ALA A 13 -6.55 -15.65 -2.83
N ARG A 14 -5.93 -14.74 -3.60
CA ARG A 14 -6.64 -13.97 -4.65
C ARG A 14 -7.22 -14.89 -5.74
N SER A 15 -6.48 -15.92 -6.14
CA SER A 15 -6.91 -16.83 -7.23
C SER A 15 -8.18 -17.63 -6.91
N ILE A 16 -8.47 -17.85 -5.62
CA ILE A 16 -9.63 -18.61 -5.14
C ILE A 16 -10.85 -17.72 -4.82
N GLY A 17 -10.79 -16.42 -5.12
CA GLY A 17 -11.95 -15.51 -5.01
C GLY A 17 -12.25 -15.04 -3.59
N LEU A 18 -11.24 -14.55 -2.86
CA LEU A 18 -11.44 -14.03 -1.51
C LEU A 18 -12.41 -12.83 -1.46
N PRO A 19 -13.29 -12.76 -0.44
CA PRO A 19 -14.20 -11.64 -0.25
C PRO A 19 -13.44 -10.36 0.11
N TYR A 20 -13.88 -9.24 -0.45
CA TYR A 20 -13.25 -7.91 -0.34
C TYR A 20 -12.93 -7.46 1.10
N ARG A 21 -13.68 -7.95 2.10
CA ARG A 21 -13.46 -7.62 3.53
C ARG A 21 -12.20 -8.24 4.13
N MET A 22 -11.58 -9.23 3.49
CA MET A 22 -10.30 -9.80 3.96
C MET A 22 -9.13 -8.84 3.80
N LEU A 23 -9.27 -7.81 2.96
CA LEU A 23 -8.26 -6.77 2.74
C LEU A 23 -8.26 -5.71 3.84
N TRP A 24 -9.30 -5.67 4.69
CA TRP A 24 -9.36 -4.75 5.82
C TRP A 24 -8.38 -5.23 6.89
N TYR A 25 -7.44 -4.36 7.27
CA TYR A 25 -6.45 -4.56 8.33
C TYR A 25 -5.38 -5.64 8.09
N GLN A 26 -5.24 -6.17 6.87
CA GLN A 26 -4.12 -7.05 6.52
C GLN A 26 -3.05 -6.30 5.74
N PHE A 27 -2.07 -5.74 6.47
CA PHE A 27 -0.94 -4.99 5.90
C PHE A 27 0.23 -5.87 5.45
N ARG A 28 0.20 -7.16 5.80
CA ARG A 28 1.25 -8.14 5.50
C ARG A 28 1.52 -8.30 4.00
N PRO A 29 0.51 -8.28 3.09
CA PRO A 29 0.74 -8.35 1.66
C PRO A 29 1.54 -7.15 1.12
N TYR A 30 1.23 -5.92 1.56
CA TYR A 30 2.00 -4.74 1.15
C TYR A 30 3.47 -4.85 1.54
N ILE A 31 3.74 -5.28 2.78
CA ILE A 31 5.11 -5.48 3.27
C ILE A 31 5.80 -6.58 2.47
N ALA A 32 5.13 -7.70 2.19
CA ALA A 32 5.67 -8.80 1.42
C ALA A 32 6.05 -8.35 -0.01
N TYR A 33 5.15 -7.66 -0.70
CA TYR A 33 5.40 -7.13 -2.04
C TYR A 33 6.52 -6.08 -2.04
N MET A 34 6.51 -5.15 -1.09
CA MET A 34 7.56 -4.14 -0.95
C MET A 34 8.95 -4.78 -0.73
N LYS A 35 9.05 -5.77 0.17
CA LYS A 35 10.31 -6.47 0.49
C LYS A 35 10.82 -7.37 -0.65
N THR A 36 9.94 -7.74 -1.57
CA THR A 36 10.26 -8.59 -2.74
C THR A 36 10.36 -7.78 -4.04
N ALA A 37 10.40 -6.44 -3.94
CA ALA A 37 10.44 -5.50 -5.06
C ALA A 37 9.28 -5.65 -6.08
N ARG A 38 8.16 -6.24 -5.64
CA ARG A 38 6.93 -6.39 -6.42
C ARG A 38 6.07 -5.14 -6.30
N TYR A 39 6.60 -4.01 -6.76
CA TYR A 39 5.97 -2.70 -6.58
C TYR A 39 4.68 -2.54 -7.39
N GLN A 40 4.59 -3.15 -8.58
CA GLN A 40 3.35 -3.15 -9.36
C GLN A 40 2.22 -3.89 -8.62
N ASP A 41 2.50 -5.06 -8.06
CA ASP A 41 1.48 -5.82 -7.30
C ASP A 41 1.04 -5.07 -6.03
N MET A 42 1.96 -4.36 -5.39
CA MET A 42 1.68 -3.47 -4.27
C MET A 42 0.75 -2.32 -4.67
N LEU A 43 1.01 -1.69 -5.82
CA LEU A 43 0.19 -0.63 -6.39
C LEU A 43 -1.21 -1.14 -6.76
N ASP A 44 -1.31 -2.30 -7.42
CA ASP A 44 -2.56 -2.90 -7.83
C ASP A 44 -3.43 -3.30 -6.63
N LEU A 45 -2.81 -3.87 -5.59
CA LEU A 45 -3.49 -4.17 -4.34
C LEU A 45 -4.03 -2.91 -3.66
N ALA A 46 -3.24 -1.83 -3.64
CA ALA A 46 -3.67 -0.56 -3.05
C ALA A 46 -4.84 0.04 -3.81
N ASN A 47 -4.79 0.05 -5.14
CA ASN A 47 -5.88 0.53 -5.97
C ASN A 47 -7.17 -0.28 -5.76
N ALA A 48 -7.08 -1.61 -5.79
CA ALA A 48 -8.23 -2.48 -5.53
C ALA A 48 -8.83 -2.25 -4.12
N THR A 49 -7.99 -1.98 -3.13
CA THR A 49 -8.46 -1.65 -1.77
C THR A 49 -9.23 -0.32 -1.76
N LEU A 50 -8.74 0.68 -2.49
CA LEU A 50 -9.35 2.01 -2.60
C LEU A 50 -10.64 2.05 -3.44
N GLU A 51 -10.93 1.02 -4.23
CA GLU A 51 -12.25 0.86 -4.87
C GLU A 51 -13.35 0.57 -3.85
N THR A 52 -13.00 0.14 -2.63
CA THR A 52 -13.95 -0.12 -1.56
C THR A 52 -14.15 1.12 -0.68
N SER A 53 -15.40 1.40 -0.27
CA SER A 53 -15.70 2.55 0.60
C SER A 53 -14.98 2.49 1.95
N GLY A 54 -14.67 1.29 2.45
CA GLY A 54 -13.88 1.11 3.67
C GLY A 54 -12.40 1.46 3.46
N GLY A 55 -11.79 0.95 2.39
CA GLY A 55 -10.37 1.15 2.10
C GLY A 55 -10.00 2.62 1.86
N GLN A 56 -10.93 3.43 1.36
CA GLN A 56 -10.73 4.87 1.16
C GLN A 56 -10.47 5.66 2.45
N ASN A 57 -10.79 5.09 3.61
CA ASN A 57 -10.62 5.69 4.94
C ASN A 57 -9.46 5.08 5.73
N VAL A 58 -8.53 4.38 5.06
CA VAL A 58 -7.37 3.72 5.68
C VAL A 58 -6.10 4.41 5.22
N GLU A 59 -5.45 5.18 6.10
CA GLU A 59 -4.24 5.94 5.80
C GLU A 59 -3.07 5.06 5.32
N GLU A 60 -2.93 3.84 5.83
CA GLU A 60 -1.87 2.91 5.43
C GLU A 60 -2.00 2.51 3.96
N THR A 61 -3.21 2.43 3.42
CA THR A 61 -3.42 2.09 2.00
C THR A 61 -2.78 3.14 1.10
N TYR A 62 -2.95 4.42 1.45
CA TYR A 62 -2.32 5.52 0.73
C TYR A 62 -0.81 5.54 0.96
N LEU A 63 -0.32 5.28 2.17
CA LEU A 63 1.13 5.17 2.43
C LEU A 63 1.79 4.11 1.54
N TYR A 64 1.22 2.90 1.50
CA TYR A 64 1.78 1.82 0.71
C TYR A 64 1.65 2.08 -0.79
N ARG A 65 0.55 2.69 -1.26
CA ARG A 65 0.46 3.16 -2.64
C ARG A 65 1.55 4.18 -2.97
N GLY A 66 1.80 5.12 -2.06
CA GLY A 66 2.83 6.13 -2.19
C GLY A 66 4.23 5.51 -2.27
N HIS A 67 4.53 4.51 -1.44
CA HIS A 67 5.78 3.76 -1.52
C HIS A 67 5.93 3.04 -2.85
N ALA A 68 4.90 2.35 -3.33
CA ALA A 68 4.92 1.69 -4.65
C ALA A 68 5.22 2.70 -5.77
N ASN A 69 4.53 3.83 -5.78
CA ASN A 69 4.75 4.92 -6.72
C ASN A 69 6.19 5.47 -6.63
N ALA A 70 6.72 5.68 -5.43
CA ALA A 70 8.07 6.19 -5.24
C ALA A 70 9.13 5.21 -5.77
N PHE A 71 9.01 3.91 -5.47
CA PHE A 71 9.93 2.89 -5.98
C PHE A 71 9.88 2.74 -7.51
N MET A 72 8.76 3.08 -8.13
CA MET A 72 8.57 3.06 -9.58
C MET A 72 8.95 4.39 -10.25
N GLY A 73 9.42 5.39 -9.51
CA GLY A 73 9.80 6.71 -10.04
C GLY A 73 8.62 7.67 -10.29
N ASN A 74 7.41 7.30 -9.86
CA ASN A 74 6.20 8.13 -9.95
C ASN A 74 6.12 9.11 -8.77
N THR A 75 7.12 9.99 -8.66
CA THR A 75 7.31 10.88 -7.50
C THR A 75 6.09 11.76 -7.21
N ALA A 76 5.45 12.33 -8.24
CA ALA A 76 4.31 13.22 -8.05
C ALA A 76 3.11 12.49 -7.41
N GLN A 77 2.81 11.27 -7.88
CA GLN A 77 1.77 10.41 -7.35
C GLN A 77 2.10 9.99 -5.91
N ALA A 78 3.35 9.64 -5.64
CA ALA A 78 3.79 9.28 -4.30
C ALA A 78 3.59 10.42 -3.28
N LEU A 79 3.98 11.65 -3.65
CA LEU A 79 3.76 12.82 -2.79
C LEU A 79 2.27 13.10 -2.57
N ALA A 80 1.42 12.90 -3.58
CA ALA A 80 -0.03 13.05 -3.43
C ALA A 80 -0.62 11.99 -2.47
N ASP A 81 -0.16 10.75 -2.59
CA ASP A 81 -0.57 9.65 -1.73
C ASP A 81 -0.19 9.87 -0.26
N TYR A 82 1.04 10.31 0.01
CA TYR A 82 1.45 10.61 1.39
C TYR A 82 0.66 11.77 1.99
N ARG A 83 0.37 12.82 1.21
CA ARG A 83 -0.50 13.91 1.67
C ARG A 83 -1.90 13.41 1.99
N ARG A 84 -2.46 12.53 1.15
CA ARG A 84 -3.79 11.95 1.39
C ARG A 84 -3.83 11.10 2.66
N ALA A 85 -2.77 10.35 2.97
CA ALA A 85 -2.65 9.63 4.24
C ALA A 85 -2.70 10.60 5.44
N LEU A 86 -2.04 11.75 5.34
CA LEU A 86 -2.03 12.78 6.38
C LEU A 86 -3.34 13.57 6.49
N GLU A 87 -4.12 13.67 5.41
CA GLU A 87 -5.48 14.24 5.47
C GLU A 87 -6.42 13.34 6.28
N LEU A 88 -6.25 12.01 6.21
CA LEU A 88 -7.03 11.06 7.00
C LEU A 88 -6.57 11.03 8.46
N ASN A 89 -5.25 11.06 8.68
CA ASN A 89 -4.64 11.05 9.99
C ASN A 89 -3.40 11.94 10.00
N SER A 90 -3.54 13.17 10.50
CA SER A 90 -2.46 14.16 10.51
C SER A 90 -1.27 13.77 11.37
N ASN A 91 -1.45 12.86 12.34
CA ASN A 91 -0.40 12.34 13.22
C ASN A 91 0.21 11.04 12.70
N PHE A 92 -0.06 10.66 11.45
CA PHE A 92 0.48 9.44 10.87
C PHE A 92 1.95 9.60 10.47
N TYR A 93 2.84 9.49 11.46
CA TYR A 93 4.28 9.68 11.32
C TYR A 93 4.93 8.96 10.12
N PRO A 94 4.56 7.71 9.75
CA PRO A 94 5.14 7.08 8.56
C PRO A 94 4.96 7.89 7.27
N ALA A 95 3.79 8.52 7.09
CA ALA A 95 3.53 9.35 5.91
C ALA A 95 4.27 10.69 5.98
N GLN A 96 4.45 11.27 7.18
CA GLN A 96 5.27 12.48 7.35
C GLN A 96 6.72 12.22 6.93
N ILE A 97 7.32 11.14 7.46
CA ILE A 97 8.70 10.73 7.14
C ILE A 97 8.85 10.46 5.64
N ALA A 98 7.90 9.75 5.04
CA ALA A 98 7.95 9.42 3.62
C ALA A 98 7.81 10.67 2.73
N LEU A 99 6.97 11.62 3.12
CA LEU A 99 6.78 12.89 2.41
C LEU A 99 8.04 13.77 2.50
N GLU A 100 8.63 13.90 3.68
CA GLU A 100 9.88 14.65 3.90
C GLU A 100 11.05 14.04 3.11
N SER A 101 11.19 12.71 3.15
CA SER A 101 12.28 12.01 2.44
C SER A 101 12.19 12.12 0.92
N LEU A 102 11.00 12.34 0.36
CA LEU A 102 10.78 12.38 -1.09
C LEU A 102 10.63 13.80 -1.64
N GLY A 103 10.19 14.75 -0.81
CA GLY A 103 9.99 16.15 -1.19
C GLY A 103 11.10 17.11 -0.75
N GLY A 104 12.07 16.64 0.05
CA GLY A 104 13.26 17.38 0.46
C GLY A 104 14.35 17.44 -0.60
#